data_AF-A0A377CWV2-F1
#
_entry.id   AF-A0A377CWV2-F1
#
_cell.length_a   1.000
_cell.length_b   1.000
_cell.length_c   1.000
_cell.angle_alpha   90.00
_cell.angle_beta   90.00
_cell.angle_gamma   90.00
#
_symmetry.space_group_name_H-M   'P 1'
#
loop_
_entity.id
_entity.type
_entity.pdbx_description
1 polymer ?
#
loop_
_entity_poly.entity_id
_entity_poly.type
_entity_poly.pdbx_seq_one_letter_code
_entity_poly.pdbx_strand_id
1 'polypeptide(L)'
;MIGQKYGLETANPVGPDGTYLPGTYPTLDGVNVFKANDIVVALLQEKGALLHVEKMQHSYPCCWRHKTPIIFRATPQWFVSMDQKGLRAQSLKEIKGVQWIPDWARRVSSRWLLTVLTGVSPVSAPGAYRCHCSCTKTRKSCIRVLSN
;
A
#
# COMPACT_ATOMS: atom_id res chain seq x y z
N MET A 1 -4.24 -9.62 -7.22
CA MET A 1 -4.55 -8.26 -7.71
C MET A 1 -5.44 -8.36 -8.93
N ILE A 2 -6.39 -7.43 -9.10
CA ILE A 2 -7.30 -7.42 -10.26
C ILE A 2 -6.50 -7.18 -11.55
N GLY A 3 -5.60 -6.19 -11.59
CA GLY A 3 -4.80 -5.90 -12.78
C GLY A 3 -3.96 -7.08 -13.28
N GLN A 4 -3.35 -7.85 -12.37
CA GLN A 4 -2.60 -9.07 -12.72
C GLN A 4 -3.50 -10.18 -13.29
N LYS A 5 -4.74 -10.30 -12.80
CA LYS A 5 -5.71 -11.29 -13.31
C LYS A 5 -6.05 -11.03 -14.78
N TYR A 6 -6.04 -9.77 -15.20
CA TYR A 6 -6.34 -9.32 -16.57
C TYR A 6 -5.08 -9.03 -17.40
N GLY A 7 -3.87 -9.32 -16.90
CA GLY A 7 -2.63 -9.13 -17.65
C GLY A 7 -2.28 -7.67 -17.94
N LEU A 8 -2.80 -6.72 -17.17
CA LEU A 8 -2.49 -5.29 -17.36
C LEU A 8 -1.07 -4.98 -16.91
N GLU A 9 -0.39 -4.14 -17.69
CA GLU A 9 0.97 -3.68 -17.36
C GLU A 9 0.96 -2.83 -16.08
N THR A 10 2.01 -3.00 -15.27
CA THR A 10 2.14 -2.26 -14.01
C THR A 10 2.91 -0.97 -14.26
N ALA A 11 2.19 0.12 -14.50
CA ALA A 11 2.78 1.46 -14.61
C ALA A 11 3.24 1.97 -13.23
N ASN A 12 4.49 2.44 -13.14
CA ASN A 12 5.01 3.11 -11.94
C ASN A 12 5.57 4.50 -12.27
N PRO A 13 4.72 5.54 -12.31
CA PRO A 13 5.11 6.90 -12.69
C PRO A 13 5.81 7.68 -11.56
N VAL A 14 5.97 7.10 -10.37
CA VAL A 14 6.49 7.80 -9.18
C VAL A 14 7.83 7.21 -8.75
N GLY A 15 8.80 8.09 -8.55
CA GLY A 15 10.16 7.77 -8.13
C GLY A 15 10.30 7.35 -6.67
N PRO A 16 11.51 6.92 -6.26
CA PRO A 16 11.88 6.54 -4.89
C PRO A 16 11.52 7.59 -3.83
N ASP A 17 11.71 8.86 -4.19
CA ASP A 17 11.57 10.11 -3.46
C ASP A 17 10.12 10.62 -3.38
N GLY A 18 9.18 9.96 -4.08
CA GLY A 18 7.77 10.35 -4.09
C GLY A 18 7.47 11.54 -5.01
N THR A 19 8.33 11.78 -6.01
CA THR A 19 8.08 12.72 -7.11
C THR A 19 7.74 11.96 -8.40
N TYR A 20 7.04 12.62 -9.33
CA TYR A 20 6.76 12.03 -10.63
C TYR A 20 8.03 11.97 -11.49
N LEU A 21 8.20 10.85 -12.19
CA LEU A 21 9.29 10.65 -13.13
C LEU A 21 9.07 11.44 -14.42
N PRO A 22 10.16 11.93 -15.05
CA PRO A 22 10.09 12.61 -16.34
C PRO A 22 9.38 11.78 -17.40
N GLY A 23 8.52 12.42 -18.20
CA GLY A 23 7.78 11.75 -19.27
C GLY A 23 6.41 11.19 -18.85
N THR A 24 5.98 11.43 -17.61
CA THR A 24 4.59 11.14 -17.21
C THR A 24 3.66 12.22 -17.76
N TYR A 25 3.96 13.49 -17.50
CA TYR A 25 3.25 14.63 -18.06
C TYR A 25 4.09 15.90 -17.84
N PRO A 26 4.26 16.79 -18.83
CA PRO A 26 5.23 17.90 -18.77
C PRO A 26 5.11 18.81 -17.53
N THR A 27 3.90 18.98 -16.99
CA THR A 27 3.65 19.83 -15.81
C THR A 27 3.73 19.09 -14.46
N LEU A 28 3.88 17.76 -14.48
CA LEU A 28 3.97 16.93 -13.27
C LEU A 28 5.40 16.46 -12.99
N ASP A 29 6.29 16.49 -13.97
CA ASP A 29 7.66 16.03 -13.86
C ASP A 29 8.39 16.70 -12.66
N GLY A 30 8.93 15.88 -11.75
CA GLY A 30 9.62 16.35 -10.53
C GLY A 30 8.70 16.87 -9.40
N VAL A 31 7.38 16.88 -9.60
CA VAL A 31 6.44 17.34 -8.57
C VAL A 31 6.13 16.21 -7.58
N ASN A 32 6.08 16.55 -6.28
CA ASN A 32 5.68 15.60 -5.25
C ASN A 32 4.20 15.19 -5.41
N VAL A 33 3.90 13.90 -5.21
CA VAL A 33 2.55 13.32 -5.40
C VAL A 33 1.45 14.08 -4.64
N PHE A 34 1.73 14.63 -3.46
CA PHE A 34 0.70 15.36 -2.71
C PHE A 34 0.40 16.74 -3.27
N LYS A 35 1.41 17.44 -3.82
CA LYS A 35 1.24 18.75 -4.48
C LYS A 35 0.65 18.61 -5.88
N ALA A 36 0.93 17.49 -6.55
CA ALA A 36 0.42 17.21 -7.88
C ALA A 36 -1.11 17.14 -7.94
N ASN A 37 -1.80 16.79 -6.85
CA ASN A 37 -3.26 16.68 -6.85
C ASN A 37 -3.95 17.99 -7.26
N ASP A 38 -3.49 19.13 -6.75
CA ASP A 38 -4.09 20.43 -7.07
C ASP A 38 -3.82 20.82 -8.53
N ILE A 39 -2.62 20.49 -9.04
CA ILE A 39 -2.25 20.72 -10.45
C ILE A 39 -3.12 19.85 -11.38
N VAL A 40 -3.33 18.58 -11.03
CA VAL A 40 -4.17 17.66 -11.82
C VAL A 40 -5.61 18.15 -11.88
N VAL A 41 -6.15 18.66 -10.77
CA VAL A 41 -7.51 19.23 -10.75
C VAL A 41 -7.61 20.45 -11.68
N ALA A 42 -6.64 21.36 -11.64
CA ALA A 42 -6.61 22.52 -12.54
C ALA A 42 -6.53 22.09 -14.02
N LEU A 43 -5.68 21.12 -14.36
CA LEU A 43 -5.57 20.59 -15.72
C LEU A 43 -6.87 19.93 -16.21
N LEU A 44 -7.59 19.23 -15.33
CA LEU A 44 -8.88 18.63 -15.67
C LEU A 44 -9.97 19.68 -15.88
N GLN A 45 -9.92 20.80 -15.14
CA GLN A 45 -10.80 21.96 -15.35
C GLN A 45 -10.54 22.62 -16.71
N GLU A 46 -9.27 22.91 -17.02
CA GLU A 46 -8.87 23.52 -18.30
C GLU A 46 -9.30 22.67 -19.50
N LYS A 47 -9.20 21.34 -19.38
CA LYS A 47 -9.60 20.40 -20.45
C LYS A 47 -11.10 20.10 -20.49
N GLY A 48 -11.90 20.66 -19.58
CA GLY A 48 -13.34 20.38 -19.50
C GLY A 48 -13.70 18.93 -19.17
N ALA A 49 -12.77 18.14 -18.63
CA ALA A 49 -12.96 16.73 -18.29
C ALA A 49 -13.41 16.52 -16.83
N LEU A 50 -13.51 17.60 -16.06
CA LEU A 50 -13.88 17.58 -14.65
C LEU A 50 -15.41 17.62 -14.48
N LEU A 51 -15.98 16.57 -13.88
CA LEU A 51 -17.41 16.54 -13.53
C LEU A 51 -17.67 17.18 -12.17
N HIS A 52 -16.91 16.77 -11.14
CA HIS A 52 -17.14 17.20 -9.77
C HIS A 52 -15.85 17.12 -8.94
N VAL A 53 -15.69 18.09 -8.03
CA VAL A 53 -14.58 18.16 -7.07
C VAL A 53 -15.13 18.41 -5.68
N GLU A 54 -14.82 17.50 -4.76
CA GLU A 54 -15.15 17.65 -3.35
C GLU A 54 -14.00 17.20 -2.45
N LYS A 55 -13.92 17.78 -1.25
CA LYS A 55 -12.99 17.36 -0.21
C LYS A 55 -13.67 16.31 0.66
N MET A 56 -13.13 15.09 0.67
CA MET A 56 -13.64 13.97 1.46
C MET A 56 -12.70 13.65 2.61
N GLN A 57 -13.23 13.51 3.82
CA GLN A 57 -12.47 13.02 4.98
C GLN A 57 -12.63 11.51 5.12
N HIS A 58 -11.51 10.79 5.16
CA HIS A 58 -11.51 9.34 5.37
C HIS A 58 -10.28 8.87 6.15
N SER A 59 -10.27 7.59 6.55
CA SER A 59 -9.09 6.98 7.12
C SER A 59 -8.04 6.74 6.04
N TYR A 60 -6.86 7.33 6.20
CA TYR A 60 -5.73 7.21 5.29
C TYR A 60 -4.57 6.49 5.98
N PRO A 61 -3.85 5.62 5.25
CA PRO A 61 -2.71 4.90 5.79
C PRO A 61 -1.53 5.83 6.09
N CYS A 62 -0.96 5.72 7.30
CA CYS A 62 0.28 6.42 7.67
C CYS A 62 1.36 5.46 8.15
N CYS A 63 2.62 5.88 7.99
CA CYS A 63 3.77 5.22 8.57
C CYS A 63 3.63 5.23 10.09
N TRP A 64 3.68 4.06 10.74
CA TRP A 64 3.53 4.00 12.20
C TRP A 64 4.68 4.67 12.96
N ARG A 65 5.88 4.73 12.38
CA ARG A 65 7.08 5.36 12.96
C ARG A 65 7.03 6.89 12.85
N HIS A 66 6.91 7.41 11.62
CA HIS A 66 7.03 8.85 11.36
C HIS A 66 5.68 9.56 11.24
N LYS A 67 4.56 8.82 11.29
CA LYS A 67 3.18 9.33 11.07
C LYS A 67 2.96 10.04 9.73
N THR A 68 3.90 9.89 8.79
CA THR A 68 3.79 10.44 7.44
C THR A 68 2.81 9.61 6.60
N PRO A 69 2.01 10.25 5.73
CA PRO A 69 1.09 9.53 4.83
C PRO A 69 1.87 8.70 3.81
N ILE A 70 1.45 7.46 3.57
CA ILE A 70 2.12 6.56 2.62
C ILE A 70 1.38 6.49 1.28
N ILE A 71 2.09 6.10 0.23
CA ILE A 71 1.54 5.83 -1.11
C ILE A 71 1.83 4.38 -1.50
N PHE A 72 0.99 3.78 -2.34
CA PHE A 72 1.23 2.45 -2.89
C PHE A 72 2.12 2.55 -4.12
N ARG A 73 3.22 1.79 -4.12
CA ARG A 73 4.15 1.72 -5.25
C ARG A 73 4.52 0.27 -5.55
N ALA A 74 4.52 -0.10 -6.82
CA ALA A 74 5.00 -1.39 -7.27
C ALA A 74 6.53 -1.34 -7.40
N THR A 75 7.23 -1.82 -6.38
CA THR A 75 8.70 -2.02 -6.44
C THR A 75 9.02 -3.49 -6.36
N PRO A 76 10.06 -3.98 -7.07
CA PRO A 76 10.54 -5.34 -6.88
C PRO A 76 10.96 -5.52 -5.42
N GLN A 77 10.44 -6.59 -4.81
CA GLN A 77 10.64 -6.87 -3.41
C GLN A 77 10.66 -8.38 -3.20
N TRP A 78 11.51 -8.83 -2.28
CA TRP A 78 11.60 -10.24 -1.91
C TRP A 78 10.43 -10.62 -1.02
N PHE A 79 9.73 -11.69 -1.37
CA PHE A 79 8.63 -12.21 -0.57
C PHE A 79 8.92 -13.66 -0.18
N VAL A 80 8.63 -14.01 1.07
CA VAL A 80 8.65 -15.42 1.50
C VAL A 80 7.27 -16.03 1.28
N SER A 81 7.23 -17.15 0.57
CA SER A 81 6.01 -17.92 0.38
C SER A 81 5.68 -18.71 1.64
N MET A 82 4.53 -18.40 2.25
CA MET A 82 3.99 -19.12 3.40
C MET A 82 3.40 -20.49 3.04
N ASP A 83 3.10 -20.71 1.75
CA ASP A 83 2.39 -21.92 1.28
C ASP A 83 3.33 -22.96 0.64
N GLN A 84 4.35 -22.53 -0.10
CA GLN A 84 5.19 -23.44 -0.91
C GLN A 84 5.91 -24.53 -0.09
N LYS A 85 6.23 -24.28 1.18
CA LYS A 85 6.88 -25.26 2.07
C LYS A 85 6.00 -25.69 3.25
N GLY A 86 4.69 -25.48 3.16
CA GLY A 86 3.76 -25.83 4.24
C GLY A 86 3.98 -25.04 5.54
N LEU A 87 4.70 -23.90 5.50
CA LEU A 87 5.01 -23.09 6.68
C LEU A 87 3.73 -22.66 7.41
N ARG A 88 2.69 -22.25 6.65
CA ARG A 88 1.38 -21.90 7.24
C ARG A 88 0.76 -23.08 7.99
N ALA A 89 0.79 -24.29 7.40
CA ALA A 89 0.22 -25.48 8.02
C ALA A 89 0.98 -25.90 9.28
N GLN A 90 2.32 -25.83 9.24
CA GLN A 90 3.17 -26.11 10.38
C GLN A 90 2.91 -25.11 11.52
N SER A 91 2.88 -23.80 11.24
CA SER A 91 2.58 -22.78 12.26
C SER A 91 1.21 -22.98 12.90
N LEU A 92 0.19 -23.35 12.12
CA LEU A 92 -1.15 -23.65 12.65
C LEU A 92 -1.19 -24.90 13.53
N LYS A 93 -0.34 -25.89 13.26
CA LYS A 93 -0.20 -27.09 14.10
C LYS A 93 0.43 -26.73 15.45
N GLU A 94 1.55 -25.98 15.43
CA GLU A 94 2.30 -25.64 16.64
C GLU A 94 1.52 -24.69 17.57
N ILE A 95 0.69 -23.79 17.05
CA ILE A 95 -0.12 -22.87 17.87
C ILE A 95 -1.06 -23.60 18.84
N LYS A 96 -1.45 -24.84 18.54
CA LYS A 96 -2.29 -25.66 19.44
C LYS A 96 -1.54 -26.09 20.71
N GLY A 97 -0.21 -26.24 20.64
CA GLY A 97 0.63 -26.64 21.77
C GLY A 97 1.03 -25.47 22.68
N VAL A 98 0.77 -24.23 22.28
CA VAL A 98 1.12 -23.04 23.05
C VAL A 98 0.04 -22.72 24.09
N GLN A 99 0.46 -22.41 25.31
CA GLN A 99 -0.38 -21.84 26.35
C GLN A 99 -0.60 -20.35 26.05
N TRP A 100 -1.86 -19.94 25.86
CA TRP A 100 -2.23 -18.56 25.54
C TRP A 100 -2.89 -17.92 26.75
N ILE A 101 -2.40 -16.77 27.18
CA ILE A 101 -3.01 -15.97 28.23
C ILE A 101 -3.25 -14.58 27.64
N PRO A 102 -4.52 -14.15 27.44
CA PRO A 102 -5.80 -14.85 27.61
C PRO A 102 -6.16 -15.80 26.44
N ASP A 103 -7.10 -16.74 26.67
CA ASP A 103 -7.46 -17.82 25.71
C ASP A 103 -7.88 -17.34 24.30
N TRP A 104 -8.55 -16.19 24.22
CA TRP A 104 -9.00 -15.63 22.93
C TRP A 104 -7.83 -15.24 22.02
N ALA A 105 -6.64 -15.01 22.57
CA ALA A 105 -5.44 -14.64 21.80
C ALA A 105 -5.07 -15.74 20.80
N ARG A 106 -5.31 -17.02 21.13
CA ARG A 106 -5.15 -18.14 20.20
C ARG A 106 -5.97 -17.93 18.93
N ARG A 107 -7.25 -17.56 19.08
CA ARG A 107 -8.18 -17.37 17.96
C ARG A 107 -7.74 -16.21 17.06
N VAL A 108 -7.29 -15.11 17.65
CA VAL A 108 -6.80 -13.94 16.91
C VAL A 108 -5.55 -14.30 16.11
N SER A 109 -4.59 -14.98 16.73
CA SER A 109 -3.35 -15.43 16.09
C SER A 109 -3.60 -16.42 14.95
N SER A 110 -4.47 -17.43 15.17
CA SER A 110 -4.86 -18.37 14.12
C SER A 110 -5.58 -17.67 12.97
N ARG A 111 -6.50 -16.74 13.27
CA ARG A 111 -7.20 -15.96 12.23
C ARG A 111 -6.23 -15.11 11.43
N TRP A 112 -5.22 -14.54 12.09
CA TRP A 112 -4.19 -13.76 11.43
C TRP A 112 -3.42 -14.63 10.43
N LEU A 113 -2.91 -15.80 10.85
CA LEU A 113 -2.18 -16.73 9.96
C LEU A 113 -3.00 -17.22 8.76
N LEU A 114 -4.31 -17.42 8.91
CA LEU A 114 -5.20 -17.76 7.80
C LEU A 114 -5.37 -16.60 6.81
N THR A 115 -5.27 -15.37 7.29
CA THR A 115 -5.45 -14.15 6.50
C THR A 115 -4.11 -13.58 6.00
N VAL A 116 -2.98 -14.13 6.44
CA VAL A 116 -1.66 -13.79 5.88
C VAL A 116 -1.68 -14.16 4.41
N LEU A 117 -1.88 -13.16 3.55
CA LEU A 117 -1.72 -13.32 2.12
C LEU A 117 -0.30 -13.84 1.87
N THR A 118 -0.18 -14.87 1.06
CA THR A 118 1.09 -15.29 0.50
C THR A 118 1.67 -14.10 -0.27
N GLY A 119 2.75 -13.51 0.25
CA GLY A 119 3.44 -12.40 -0.42
C GLY A 119 3.40 -11.02 0.26
N VAL A 120 3.32 -10.91 1.60
CA VAL A 120 3.33 -9.58 2.28
C VAL A 120 4.41 -9.37 3.33
N SER A 121 5.29 -10.35 3.56
CA SER A 121 6.52 -10.07 4.31
C SER A 121 7.66 -9.80 3.33
N PRO A 122 7.96 -8.53 3.04
CA PRO A 122 9.22 -8.18 2.41
C PRO A 122 10.36 -8.73 3.26
N VAL A 123 11.21 -9.63 2.78
CA VAL A 123 12.43 -9.96 3.52
C VAL A 123 13.53 -9.02 3.05
N SER A 124 14.16 -8.33 3.99
CA SER A 124 15.36 -7.56 3.72
C SER A 124 16.52 -8.53 3.49
N ALA A 125 17.14 -8.45 2.30
CA ALA A 125 18.43 -9.07 2.03
C ALA A 125 19.50 -8.50 3.00
N PRO A 126 20.61 -9.21 3.26
CA PRO A 126 21.70 -8.66 4.05
C PRO A 126 22.17 -7.34 3.44
N GLY A 127 22.04 -6.24 4.18
CA GLY A 127 22.46 -4.90 3.73
C GLY A 127 21.36 -3.94 3.25
N ALA A 128 20.08 -4.33 3.22
CA ALA A 128 18.98 -3.44 2.81
C ALA A 128 18.02 -3.13 3.97
N TYR A 129 18.08 -1.91 4.50
CA TYR A 129 17.10 -1.41 5.47
C TYR A 129 15.76 -1.15 4.77
N ARG A 130 14.69 -1.88 5.13
CA ARG A 130 13.33 -1.49 4.76
C ARG A 130 12.37 -1.64 5.94
N CYS A 131 11.81 -0.50 6.36
CA CYS A 131 10.83 -0.42 7.43
C CYS A 131 9.58 -1.23 7.09
N HIS A 132 9.35 -2.34 7.82
CA HIS A 132 8.05 -3.00 7.85
C HIS A 132 7.05 -2.06 8.52
N CYS A 133 6.07 -1.57 7.75
CA CYS A 133 5.06 -0.69 8.28
C CYS A 133 3.74 -1.43 8.44
N SER A 134 3.47 -1.87 9.67
CA SER A 134 2.10 -2.00 10.14
C SER A 134 1.44 -0.62 10.04
N CYS A 135 0.34 -0.54 9.33
CA CYS A 135 -0.24 0.73 8.94
C CYS A 135 -1.17 1.26 10.03
N THR A 136 -0.83 2.41 10.62
CA THR A 136 -1.77 3.15 11.49
C THR A 136 -2.69 4.00 10.60
N LYS A 137 -3.97 4.12 10.97
CA LYS A 137 -4.95 4.92 10.22
C LYS A 137 -5.06 6.30 10.86
N THR A 138 -4.84 7.37 10.10
CA THR A 138 -5.14 8.75 10.50
C THR A 138 -6.25 9.32 9.62
N ARG A 139 -7.03 10.31 10.10
CA ARG A 139 -8.01 11.00 9.24
C ARG A 139 -7.26 11.93 8.30
N LYS A 140 -7.45 11.78 6.99
CA LYS A 140 -6.92 12.69 5.97
C LYS A 140 -8.05 13.19 5.09
N SER A 141 -7.97 14.47 4.73
CA SER A 141 -8.83 15.07 3.70
C SER A 141 -8.18 14.81 2.34
N CYS A 142 -8.84 14.05 1.48
CA CYS A 142 -8.42 13.79 0.11
C CYS A 142 -9.41 14.45 -0.85
N ILE A 143 -8.93 14.87 -2.02
CA ILE A 143 -9.79 15.40 -3.08
C ILE A 143 -10.40 14.21 -3.82
N ARG A 144 -11.73 14.15 -3.87
CA ARG A 144 -12.45 13.21 -4.72
C ARG A 144 -12.72 13.91 -6.04
N VAL A 145 -12.18 13.34 -7.10
CA VAL A 145 -12.34 13.83 -8.48
C VAL A 145 -13.19 12.82 -9.23
N LEU A 146 -14.27 13.30 -9.86
CA LEU A 146 -15.01 12.53 -10.85
C LEU A 146 -14.67 13.11 -12.22
N SER A 147 -14.16 12.26 -13.11
CA SER A 147 -13.91 12.58 -14.52
C SER A 147 -14.90 11.82 -15.40
N ASN A 148 -15.23 12.39 -16.56
CA ASN A 148 -16.11 11.80 -17.55
C ASN A 148 -15.50 10.57 -18.23
#